data_AF-A0A9E3X8R9-F1
#
_entry.id   AF-A0A9E3X8R9-F1
#
_cell.length_a   1.000
_cell.length_b   1.000
_cell.length_c   1.000
_cell.angle_alpha   90.00
_cell.angle_beta   90.00
_cell.angle_gamma   90.00
#
_symmetry.space_group_name_H-M   'P 1'
#
loop_
_entity.id
_entity.type
_entity.pdbx_description
1 polymer ?
#
loop_
_entity_poly.entity_id
_entity_poly.type
_entity_poly.pdbx_seq_one_letter_code
_entity_poly.pdbx_strand_id
1 'polypeptide(L)'
;MLAGGGWEGVGTKARLEDAEVLLAANRYDGAMYLCGYAVELALKARICRTLKWAGYPSTRKEFEGYQSLRTHDLKVLLHLSGNVG
;
A
#
# COMPACT_ATOMS: atom_id res chain seq x y z
N MET A 1 -1.32 12.85 -4.09
CA MET A 1 -0.79 11.78 -4.97
C MET A 1 0.32 12.40 -5.78
N LEU A 2 1.57 11.92 -5.67
CA LEU A 2 2.69 12.43 -6.46
C LEU A 2 3.24 11.28 -7.32
N ALA A 3 3.36 11.56 -8.62
CA ALA A 3 3.92 10.68 -9.63
C ALA A 3 5.45 10.79 -9.64
N GLY A 4 6.13 9.65 -9.86
CA GLY A 4 7.55 9.61 -10.24
C GLY A 4 8.54 9.24 -9.12
N GLY A 5 9.10 8.03 -9.22
CA GLY A 5 10.55 7.83 -9.05
C GLY A 5 11.19 7.70 -7.67
N GLY A 6 10.47 7.74 -6.54
CA GLY A 6 11.14 7.71 -5.21
C GLY A 6 10.38 7.03 -4.06
N TRP A 7 9.61 5.98 -4.32
CA TRP A 7 8.59 5.45 -3.40
C TRP A 7 8.89 4.09 -2.76
N GLU A 8 10.05 3.46 -3.04
CA GLU A 8 10.42 2.19 -2.39
C GLU A 8 10.71 2.42 -0.89
N GLY A 9 9.66 2.37 -0.07
CA GLY A 9 9.73 2.29 1.40
C GLY A 9 9.50 3.60 2.17
N VAL A 10 9.61 4.77 1.55
CA VAL A 10 9.56 6.06 2.27
C VAL A 10 8.14 6.37 2.80
N GLY A 11 7.11 6.05 2.01
CA GLY A 11 5.71 6.31 2.40
C GLY A 11 5.17 5.36 3.47
N THR A 12 5.61 4.09 3.49
CA THR A 12 5.11 3.09 4.45
C THR A 12 5.61 3.35 5.85
N LYS A 13 6.89 3.69 6.00
CA LYS A 13 7.52 3.93 7.30
C LYS A 13 6.92 5.16 7.98
N ALA A 14 6.78 6.27 7.24
CA ALA A 14 6.16 7.49 7.77
C ALA A 14 4.72 7.25 8.25
N ARG A 15 3.92 6.43 7.55
CA ARG A 15 2.55 6.13 7.98
C ARG A 15 2.49 5.24 9.23
N LEU A 16 3.47 4.38 9.42
CA LEU A 16 3.58 3.59 10.64
C LEU A 16 3.99 4.48 11.83
N GLU A 17 4.98 5.35 11.63
CA GLU A 17 5.40 6.34 12.64
C GLU A 17 4.22 7.27 13.03
N ASP A 18 3.46 7.78 12.05
CA ASP A 18 2.25 8.56 12.32
C ASP A 18 1.20 7.75 13.11
N ALA A 19 1.02 6.47 12.79
CA ALA A 19 0.10 5.58 13.50
C ALA A 19 0.51 5.37 14.96
N GLU A 20 1.82 5.22 15.23
CA GLU A 20 2.38 5.10 16.58
C GLU A 20 2.13 6.36 17.41
N VAL A 21 2.29 7.55 16.82
CA VAL A 21 1.99 8.84 17.47
C VAL A 21 0.50 8.93 17.84
N LEU A 22 -0.40 8.55 16.93
CA LEU A 22 -1.84 8.57 17.20
C LEU A 22 -2.24 7.54 18.26
N LEU A 23 -1.60 6.36 18.26
CA LEU A 23 -1.84 5.34 19.27
C LEU A 23 -1.44 5.85 20.66
N ALA A 24 -0.26 6.46 20.79
CA ALA A 24 0.21 7.06 22.04
C ALA A 24 -0.72 8.18 22.56
N ALA A 25 -1.41 8.86 21.64
CA ALA A 25 -2.41 9.89 21.95
C ALA A 25 -3.84 9.34 22.17
N ASN A 26 -4.03 8.02 22.28
CA ASN A 26 -5.34 7.35 22.39
C ASN A 26 -6.30 7.65 21.21
N ARG A 27 -5.77 8.03 20.04
CA ARG A 27 -6.53 8.29 18.82
C ARG A 27 -6.64 7.01 17.98
N TYR A 28 -7.30 6.01 18.55
CA TYR A 28 -7.32 4.63 18.02
C TYR A 28 -7.79 4.51 16.58
N ASP A 29 -8.88 5.18 16.19
CA ASP A 29 -9.41 5.10 14.82
C ASP A 29 -8.39 5.60 13.79
N GLY A 30 -7.71 6.71 14.11
CA GLY A 30 -6.68 7.29 13.25
C GLY A 30 -5.43 6.40 13.19
N ALA A 31 -5.01 5.86 14.33
CA ALA A 31 -3.90 4.92 14.41
C ALA A 31 -4.17 3.65 13.57
N MET A 32 -5.36 3.06 13.71
CA MET A 32 -5.78 1.89 12.96
C MET A 32 -5.84 2.16 11.46
N TYR A 33 -6.40 3.31 11.05
CA TYR A 33 -6.47 3.69 9.64
C TYR A 33 -5.07 3.84 9.01
N LEU A 34 -4.15 4.56 9.67
CA LEU A 34 -2.81 4.77 9.14
C LEU A 34 -1.98 3.49 9.12
N CYS A 35 -2.12 2.63 10.14
CA CYS A 35 -1.49 1.32 10.15
C CYS A 35 -1.99 0.45 8.98
N GLY A 36 -3.31 0.37 8.77
CA GLY A 36 -3.89 -0.37 7.65
C GLY A 36 -3.42 0.17 6.29
N TYR A 37 -3.32 1.50 6.15
CA TYR A 37 -2.81 2.12 4.94
C TYR A 37 -1.32 1.82 4.70
N ALA A 38 -0.50 1.79 5.75
CA ALA A 38 0.90 1.38 5.65
C ALA A 38 1.04 -0.06 5.13
N VAL A 39 0.21 -0.99 5.62
CA VAL A 39 0.18 -2.38 5.14
C VAL A 39 -0.27 -2.46 3.68
N GLU A 40 -1.30 -1.72 3.28
CA GLU A 40 -1.77 -1.66 1.90
C GLU A 40 -0.65 -1.25 0.93
N LEU A 41 0.06 -0.16 1.26
CA LEU A 41 1.17 0.34 0.46
C LEU A 41 2.32 -0.66 0.36
N ALA A 42 2.65 -1.36 1.46
CA ALA A 42 3.68 -2.38 1.48
C ALA A 42 3.33 -3.58 0.57
N LEU A 43 2.06 -4.02 0.58
CA LEU A 43 1.57 -5.08 -0.31
C LEU A 43 1.61 -4.65 -1.77
N LYS A 44 1.15 -3.43 -2.09
CA LYS A 44 1.23 -2.88 -3.47
C LYS A 44 2.67 -2.77 -3.97
N ALA A 45 3.59 -2.35 -3.11
CA ALA A 45 5.02 -2.33 -3.43
C ALA A 45 5.57 -3.75 -3.66
N ARG A 46 5.14 -4.73 -2.85
CA ARG A 46 5.53 -6.13 -3.05
C ARG A 46 5.01 -6.68 -4.38
N ILE A 47 3.76 -6.40 -4.76
CA ILE A 47 3.20 -6.78 -6.06
C ILE A 47 4.07 -6.24 -7.20
N CYS A 48 4.47 -4.96 -7.13
CA CYS A 48 5.33 -4.36 -8.15
C CYS A 48 6.68 -5.09 -8.25
N ARG A 49 7.31 -5.43 -7.11
CA ARG A 49 8.55 -6.22 -7.11
C ARG A 49 8.35 -7.61 -7.72
N THR A 50 7.26 -8.30 -7.36
CA THR A 50 6.94 -9.65 -7.86
C THR A 50 6.70 -9.63 -9.38
N LEU A 51 5.99 -8.63 -9.89
CA LEU A 51 5.67 -8.47 -11.31
C LEU A 51 6.72 -7.70 -12.11
N LYS A 52 7.80 -7.24 -11.46
CA LYS A 52 8.86 -6.40 -12.04
C LYS A 52 8.32 -5.09 -12.64
N TRP A 53 7.34 -4.48 -11.99
CA TRP A 53 6.77 -3.19 -12.36
C TRP A 53 7.53 -2.04 -11.70
N ALA A 54 7.71 -0.95 -12.43
CA ALA A 54 8.33 0.28 -11.91
C ALA A 54 7.44 1.06 -10.92
N GLY A 55 6.13 0.75 -10.89
CA GLY A 55 5.12 1.49 -10.17
C GLY A 55 3.83 0.69 -10.03
N TYR A 56 3.07 0.94 -8.96
CA TYR A 56 1.69 0.46 -8.88
C TYR A 56 0.80 1.38 -9.72
N PRO A 57 -0.15 0.85 -10.51
CA PRO A 57 -1.08 1.68 -11.28
C PRO A 57 -1.81 2.70 -10.39
N SER A 58 -1.95 3.91 -10.89
CA SER A 58 -2.48 5.07 -10.16
C SER A 58 -3.59 5.79 -10.93
N THR A 59 -3.65 5.62 -12.25
CA THR A 59 -4.68 6.20 -13.10
C THR A 59 -5.63 5.14 -13.66
N ARG A 60 -6.85 5.55 -14.01
CA ARG A 60 -7.84 4.63 -14.63
C ARG A 60 -7.27 3.91 -15.85
N LYS A 61 -6.47 4.61 -16.67
CA LYS A 61 -5.81 4.07 -17.86
C LYS A 61 -4.74 3.04 -17.51
N GLU A 62 -3.92 3.30 -16.49
CA GLU A 62 -2.92 2.33 -16.02
C GLU A 62 -3.55 1.05 -15.46
N PHE A 63 -4.79 1.12 -14.98
CA PHE A 63 -5.56 -0.05 -14.54
C PHE A 63 -6.26 -0.80 -15.69
N GLU A 64 -6.24 -0.31 -16.93
CA GLU A 64 -6.81 -1.04 -18.06
C GLU A 64 -6.09 -2.40 -18.22
N GLY A 65 -6.85 -3.49 -18.26
CA GLY A 65 -6.31 -4.87 -18.21
C GLY A 65 -5.94 -5.38 -16.80
N TYR A 66 -5.99 -4.54 -15.77
CA TYR A 66 -5.60 -4.84 -14.39
C TYR A 66 -6.70 -4.51 -13.37
N GLN A 67 -7.98 -4.71 -13.70
CA GLN A 67 -9.10 -4.28 -12.85
C GLN A 67 -9.11 -4.94 -11.46
N SER A 68 -8.60 -6.17 -11.33
CA SER A 68 -8.46 -6.86 -10.04
C SER A 68 -7.49 -6.17 -9.07
N LEU A 69 -6.54 -5.39 -9.60
CA LEU A 69 -5.58 -4.61 -8.80
C LEU A 69 -6.16 -3.27 -8.33
N ARG A 70 -7.33 -2.86 -8.82
CA ARG A 70 -8.02 -1.65 -8.39
C ARG A 70 -8.83 -1.91 -7.12
N THR A 71 -8.14 -2.31 -6.06
CA THR A 71 -8.71 -2.67 -4.76
C THR A 71 -7.88 -2.11 -3.60
N HIS A 72 -8.55 -2.02 -2.44
CA HIS A 72 -7.96 -1.72 -1.13
C HIS A 72 -8.13 -2.91 -0.16
N ASP A 73 -8.69 -4.02 -0.63
CA ASP A 73 -8.85 -5.23 0.18
C ASP A 73 -7.48 -5.89 0.43
N LEU A 74 -7.06 -5.89 1.70
CA LEU A 74 -5.76 -6.41 2.10
C LEU A 74 -5.60 -7.92 1.82
N LYS A 75 -6.68 -8.71 1.87
CA LYS A 75 -6.62 -10.14 1.57
C LYS A 75 -6.34 -10.37 0.09
N VAL A 76 -7.02 -9.60 -0.77
CA VAL A 76 -6.79 -9.65 -2.22
C VAL A 76 -5.36 -9.20 -2.54
N LEU A 77 -4.91 -8.09 -1.96
CA LEU A 77 -3.54 -7.59 -2.17
C LEU A 77 -2.48 -8.57 -1.66
N LEU A 78 -2.71 -9.23 -0.52
CA LEU A 78 -1.82 -10.25 0.01
C LEU A 78 -1.71 -11.45 -0.95
N HIS A 79 -2.84 -11.94 -1.46
CA HIS A 79 -2.86 -13.02 -2.44
C HIS A 79 -2.09 -12.66 -3.73
N LEU A 80 -2.31 -11.45 -4.24
CA LEU A 80 -1.63 -10.96 -5.45
C LEU A 80 -0.13 -10.65 -5.24
N SER A 81 0.30 -10.48 -3.99
CA SER A 81 1.71 -10.18 -3.66
C SER A 81 2.67 -11.36 -3.91
N GLY A 82 2.13 -12.54 -4.23
CA GLY A 82 2.90 -13.77 -4.44
C GLY A 82 3.23 -14.52 -3.15
N ASN A 83 2.58 -14.18 -2.03
CA ASN A 83 2.65 -14.97 -0.82
C ASN A 83 1.69 -16.16 -0.97
N VAL A 84 2.23 -17.34 -1.29
CA VAL A 84 1.50 -18.60 -1.23
C VAL A 84 1.55 -19.03 0.23
N GLY A 85 0.41 -18.95 0.92
CA GLY A 85 0.26 -19.47 2.28
C GLY A 85 0.41 -20.98 2.32
#